data_AF-A0A3L6FCU6-F1
#
_entry.id   AF-A0A3L6FCU6-F1
#
_cell.length_a   1.000
_cell.length_b   1.000
_cell.length_c   1.000
_cell.angle_alpha   90.00
_cell.angle_beta   90.00
_cell.angle_gamma   90.00
#
_symmetry.space_group_name_H-M   'P 1'
#
loop_
_entity.id
_entity.type
_entity.pdbx_description
1 polymer ?
#
loop_
_entity_poly.entity_id
_entity_poly.type
_entity_poly.pdbx_seq_one_letter_code
_entity_poly.pdbx_strand_id
1 'polypeptide(L)'
;MTTSGGGALDVATQAAQRRDSVWVRRGFPTPWRGMPKIKTSRVKYPEGWELIEPTIRELDAKMREAENDPHDGKRKCEALWPIFRISHQRSRYIYDLYYRRKEISRELYEFCLDQSYADRNLIAKWKKPGYERLCCLRCIQTRDHNFATTCVCRVPKHLREEQVIECVHCGCRGCASGD
;
A
#
# COMPACT_ATOMS: atom_id res chain seq x y z
N MET A 1 20.25 -50.14 36.75
CA MET A 1 21.22 -49.29 36.03
C MET A 1 20.81 -49.38 34.56
N THR A 2 20.23 -48.40 33.88
CA THR A 2 20.18 -46.94 33.98
C THR A 2 18.83 -46.44 33.42
N THR A 3 18.34 -45.36 34.03
CA THR A 3 17.23 -44.50 33.60
C THR A 3 17.58 -43.66 32.36
N SER A 4 16.58 -42.87 31.92
CA SER A 4 16.60 -41.69 31.01
C SER A 4 16.24 -42.04 29.56
N GLY A 5 15.19 -41.52 28.93
CA GLY A 5 14.46 -40.27 29.16
C GLY A 5 14.57 -39.41 27.91
N GLY A 6 13.45 -39.21 27.20
CA GLY A 6 13.36 -38.31 26.05
C GLY A 6 12.20 -38.74 25.16
N GLY A 7 11.19 -37.94 24.89
CA GLY A 7 10.90 -36.58 25.30
C GLY A 7 9.57 -36.28 24.63
N ALA A 8 8.53 -36.07 25.43
CA ALA A 8 7.28 -35.52 24.96
C ALA A 8 7.57 -34.11 24.44
N LEU A 9 7.71 -33.95 23.14
CA LEU A 9 7.71 -32.67 22.46
C LEU A 9 6.58 -32.66 21.43
N ASP A 10 5.52 -31.99 21.88
CA ASP A 10 4.71 -31.08 21.09
C ASP A 10 3.69 -31.65 20.10
N VAL A 11 2.67 -32.27 20.68
CA VAL A 11 1.29 -32.27 20.14
C VAL A 11 0.76 -30.82 19.93
N ALA A 12 1.43 -29.80 20.49
CA ALA A 12 1.12 -28.39 20.31
C ALA A 12 1.57 -27.80 18.95
N THR A 13 2.51 -28.42 18.23
CA THR A 13 3.06 -27.84 16.99
C THR A 13 2.27 -28.22 15.73
N GLN A 14 1.38 -29.22 15.81
CA GLN A 14 0.50 -29.61 14.69
C GLN A 14 -0.84 -28.87 14.66
N ALA A 15 -1.18 -28.10 15.70
CA ALA A 15 -2.40 -27.29 15.75
C ALA A 15 -2.28 -25.92 15.05
N ALA A 16 -1.07 -25.45 14.75
CA ALA A 16 -0.82 -24.15 14.12
C ALA A 16 -0.94 -24.15 12.58
N GLN A 17 -0.97 -25.32 11.94
CA GLN A 17 -1.06 -25.45 10.48
C GLN A 17 -2.49 -25.53 9.93
N ARG A 18 -3.51 -25.37 10.79
CA ARG A 18 -4.94 -25.46 10.43
C ARG A 18 -5.72 -24.16 10.63
N ARG A 19 -5.10 -22.99 10.36
CA ARG A 19 -5.79 -21.69 10.39
C ARG A 19 -5.57 -20.76 9.21
N ASP A 20 -5.06 -21.27 8.07
CA ASP A 20 -4.92 -20.48 6.83
C ASP A 20 -5.86 -20.92 5.70
N SER A 21 -6.95 -21.64 6.03
CA SER A 21 -7.85 -22.23 5.03
C SER A 21 -9.16 -21.46 4.80
N VAL A 22 -9.42 -20.38 5.55
CA VAL A 22 -10.69 -19.62 5.47
C VAL A 22 -10.61 -18.42 4.50
N TRP A 23 -9.42 -18.03 4.05
CA TRP A 23 -9.26 -16.92 3.09
C TRP A 23 -9.28 -17.34 1.61
N VAL A 24 -9.44 -18.64 1.31
CA VAL A 24 -9.48 -19.19 -0.07
C VAL A 24 -10.93 -19.44 -0.54
N ARG A 25 -11.90 -18.60 -0.11
CA ARG A 25 -13.29 -18.63 -0.61
C ARG A 25 -13.94 -17.25 -0.71
N ARG A 26 -13.20 -16.23 -1.15
CA ARG A 26 -13.82 -15.01 -1.68
C ARG A 26 -13.15 -14.69 -3.01
N GLY A 27 -13.99 -14.52 -4.03
CA GLY A 27 -13.67 -14.69 -5.43
C GLY A 27 -12.44 -13.92 -5.90
N PHE A 28 -11.79 -14.51 -6.90
CA PHE A 28 -10.77 -13.86 -7.70
C PHE A 28 -11.21 -12.44 -8.05
N PRO A 29 -10.47 -11.39 -7.66
CA PRO A 29 -10.75 -10.06 -8.16
C PRO A 29 -10.50 -10.11 -9.66
N THR A 30 -11.59 -9.87 -10.41
CA THR A 30 -11.57 -9.67 -11.85
C THR A 30 -10.37 -8.80 -12.26
N PRO A 31 -9.63 -9.16 -13.34
CA PRO A 31 -8.46 -8.40 -13.83
C PRO A 31 -8.78 -6.94 -14.18
N TRP A 32 -10.07 -6.64 -14.38
CA TRP A 32 -10.64 -5.37 -14.82
C TRP A 32 -10.90 -4.35 -13.71
N ARG A 33 -10.34 -4.54 -12.51
CA ARG A 33 -10.64 -3.71 -11.32
C ARG A 33 -9.65 -2.56 -11.10
N GLY A 34 -8.70 -2.35 -12.02
CA GLY A 34 -7.62 -1.35 -11.90
C GLY A 34 -7.80 -0.07 -12.71
N MET A 35 -8.75 -0.01 -13.65
CA MET A 35 -9.04 1.24 -14.37
C MET A 35 -9.91 2.16 -13.49
N PRO A 36 -9.56 3.45 -13.32
CA PRO A 36 -10.48 4.41 -12.76
C PRO A 36 -11.75 4.40 -13.61
N LYS A 37 -12.91 4.17 -13.00
CA LYS A 37 -14.17 4.15 -13.74
C LYS A 37 -14.37 5.55 -14.32
N ILE A 38 -14.61 5.63 -15.63
CA ILE A 38 -14.95 6.89 -16.29
C ILE A 38 -16.19 7.44 -15.58
N LYS A 39 -16.08 8.67 -15.05
CA LYS A 39 -17.16 9.35 -14.33
C LYS A 39 -18.29 9.61 -15.33
N THR A 40 -19.24 8.70 -15.39
CA THR A 40 -20.48 8.87 -16.17
C THR A 40 -21.51 9.59 -15.31
N SER A 41 -22.48 10.28 -15.93
CA SER A 41 -23.54 11.02 -15.24
C SER A 41 -24.44 10.18 -14.32
N ARG A 42 -24.22 8.87 -14.24
CA ARG A 42 -25.00 7.89 -13.46
C ARG A 42 -24.41 7.55 -12.10
N VAL A 43 -23.25 8.10 -11.73
CA VAL A 43 -22.62 7.81 -10.43
C VAL A 43 -23.33 8.59 -9.33
N LYS A 44 -24.04 7.88 -8.45
CA LYS A 44 -24.59 8.47 -7.23
C LYS A 44 -23.48 8.60 -6.20
N TYR A 45 -23.21 9.84 -5.78
CA TYR A 45 -22.25 10.11 -4.73
C TYR A 45 -22.90 9.87 -3.35
N PRO A 46 -22.21 9.17 -2.42
CA PRO A 46 -22.69 9.01 -1.06
C PRO A 46 -22.56 10.30 -0.25
N GLU A 47 -23.24 10.34 0.90
CA GLU A 47 -23.19 11.46 1.83
C GLU A 47 -21.75 11.77 2.28
N GLY A 48 -21.42 13.06 2.37
CA GLY A 48 -20.09 13.53 2.76
C GLY A 48 -19.06 13.59 1.62
N TRP A 49 -19.43 13.23 0.37
CA TRP A 49 -18.54 13.37 -0.79
C TRP A 49 -18.08 14.81 -1.02
N GLU A 50 -18.96 15.80 -0.79
CA GLU A 50 -18.68 17.23 -0.99
C GLU A 50 -17.49 17.73 -0.17
N LEU A 51 -17.23 17.14 1.01
CA LEU A 51 -16.12 17.52 1.88
C LEU A 51 -14.76 17.03 1.36
N ILE A 52 -14.74 15.87 0.71
CA ILE A 52 -13.49 15.24 0.23
C ILE A 52 -13.20 15.54 -1.24
N GLU A 53 -14.23 15.88 -2.01
CA GLU A 53 -14.16 16.08 -3.45
C GLU A 53 -13.14 17.14 -3.88
N PRO A 54 -13.05 18.33 -3.27
CA PRO A 54 -12.09 19.35 -3.69
C PRO A 54 -10.65 18.84 -3.62
N THR A 55 -10.28 18.22 -2.50
CA THR A 55 -8.94 17.68 -2.29
C THR A 55 -8.62 16.51 -3.23
N ILE A 56 -9.59 15.63 -3.49
CA ILE A 56 -9.38 14.53 -4.45
C ILE A 56 -9.19 15.08 -5.87
N ARG A 57 -9.97 16.09 -6.27
CA ARG A 57 -9.84 16.74 -7.59
C ARG A 57 -8.49 17.43 -7.76
N GLU A 58 -7.99 18.10 -6.72
CA GLU A 58 -6.65 18.68 -6.71
C GLU A 58 -5.55 17.63 -6.87
N LEU A 59 -5.66 16.50 -6.16
CA LEU A 59 -4.69 15.40 -6.28
C LEU A 59 -4.75 14.73 -7.66
N ASP A 60 -5.94 14.57 -8.24
CA ASP A 60 -6.11 14.06 -9.60
C ASP A 60 -5.57 15.05 -10.65
N ALA A 61 -5.71 16.36 -10.45
CA ALA A 61 -5.11 17.38 -11.31
C ALA A 61 -3.59 17.30 -11.27
N LYS A 62 -2.99 17.24 -10.07
CA LYS A 62 -1.54 17.04 -9.89
C LYS A 62 -1.04 15.74 -10.52
N MET A 63 -1.85 14.67 -10.49
CA MET A 63 -1.53 13.40 -11.13
C MET A 63 -1.41 13.55 -12.65
N ARG A 64 -2.37 14.27 -13.28
CA ARG A 64 -2.33 14.57 -14.72
C ARG A 64 -1.18 15.48 -15.10
N GLU A 65 -0.86 16.47 -14.27
CA GLU A 65 0.32 17.33 -14.47
C GLU A 65 1.59 16.50 -14.45
N ALA A 66 1.76 15.63 -13.45
CA ALA A 66 2.91 14.73 -13.34
C ALA A 66 3.03 13.72 -14.49
N GLU A 67 1.91 13.30 -15.10
CA GLU A 67 1.91 12.44 -16.29
C GLU A 67 2.34 13.19 -17.56
N ASN A 68 1.97 14.47 -17.68
CA ASN A 68 2.30 15.31 -18.84
C ASN A 68 3.66 16.01 -18.71
N ASP A 69 4.24 16.03 -17.53
CA ASP A 69 5.50 16.70 -17.25
C ASP A 69 6.63 16.13 -18.11
N PRO A 70 7.39 16.99 -18.83
CA PRO A 70 8.51 16.54 -19.62
C PRO A 70 9.57 15.89 -18.71
N HIS A 71 10.12 14.79 -19.19
CA HIS A 71 11.10 13.99 -18.46
C HIS A 71 12.55 14.46 -18.70
N ASP A 72 12.73 15.67 -19.22
CA ASP A 72 14.04 16.15 -19.67
C ASP A 72 15.00 16.34 -18.49
N GLY A 73 16.24 15.85 -18.65
CA GLY A 73 17.27 15.86 -17.61
C GLY A 73 17.07 14.91 -16.41
N LYS A 74 15.95 14.16 -16.33
CA LYS A 74 15.67 13.22 -15.22
C LYS A 74 16.06 11.79 -15.58
N ARG A 75 16.44 10.99 -14.58
CA ARG A 75 16.59 9.54 -14.77
C ARG A 75 15.23 8.93 -15.14
N LYS A 76 15.22 7.87 -15.94
CA LYS A 76 13.97 7.14 -16.32
C LYS A 76 13.12 6.75 -15.10
N CYS A 77 13.77 6.37 -14.00
CA CYS A 77 13.10 6.03 -12.75
C CYS A 77 12.50 7.27 -12.05
N GLU A 78 13.21 8.39 -12.06
CA GLU A 78 12.80 9.64 -11.39
C GLU A 78 11.57 10.28 -12.02
N ALA A 79 11.39 10.12 -13.33
CA ALA A 79 10.20 10.59 -14.02
C ALA A 79 8.89 10.05 -13.39
N LEU A 80 8.94 8.82 -12.83
CA LEU A 80 7.77 8.17 -12.22
C LEU A 80 7.61 8.45 -10.73
N TRP A 81 8.60 9.03 -10.06
CA TRP A 81 8.54 9.25 -8.60
C TRP A 81 7.39 10.18 -8.17
N PRO A 82 7.08 11.28 -8.88
CA PRO A 82 5.94 12.14 -8.55
C PRO A 82 4.61 11.36 -8.60
N ILE A 83 4.44 10.48 -9.59
CA ILE A 83 3.26 9.63 -9.76
C ILE A 83 3.03 8.75 -8.52
N PHE A 84 4.08 8.04 -8.08
CA PHE A 84 3.99 7.22 -6.87
C PHE A 84 3.72 8.04 -5.61
N ARG A 85 4.31 9.24 -5.52
CA ARG A 85 4.10 10.14 -4.38
C ARG A 85 2.65 10.62 -4.30
N ILE A 86 2.06 11.04 -5.41
CA ILE A 86 0.68 11.51 -5.48
C ILE A 86 -0.30 10.36 -5.20
N SER A 87 -0.06 9.18 -5.79
CA SER A 87 -0.88 7.98 -5.54
C SER A 87 -0.86 7.55 -4.06
N HIS A 88 0.33 7.57 -3.44
CA HIS A 88 0.48 7.33 -2.00
C HIS A 88 -0.26 8.40 -1.18
N GLN A 89 -0.08 9.68 -1.50
CA GLN A 89 -0.73 10.80 -0.80
C GLN A 89 -2.25 10.70 -0.87
N ARG A 90 -2.81 10.41 -2.05
CA ARG A 90 -4.25 10.22 -2.26
C ARG A 90 -4.81 9.05 -1.44
N SER A 91 -4.12 7.92 -1.45
CA SER A 91 -4.50 6.75 -0.65
C SER A 91 -4.39 7.04 0.86
N ARG A 92 -3.36 7.78 1.27
CA ARG A 92 -3.12 8.12 2.69
C ARG A 92 -4.16 9.11 3.22
N TYR A 93 -4.56 10.08 2.42
CA TYR A 93 -5.63 11.02 2.76
C TYR A 93 -6.92 10.30 3.13
N ILE A 94 -7.39 9.40 2.26
CA ILE A 94 -8.61 8.59 2.48
C ILE A 94 -8.44 7.67 3.71
N TYR A 95 -7.26 7.07 3.88
CA TYR A 95 -6.96 6.24 5.04
C TYR A 95 -7.04 7.02 6.36
N ASP A 96 -6.43 8.19 6.43
CA ASP A 96 -6.40 9.01 7.64
C ASP A 96 -7.80 9.54 7.99
N LEU A 97 -8.61 9.92 6.98
CA LEU A 97 -10.00 10.34 7.18
C LEU A 97 -10.88 9.22 7.78
N TYR A 98 -10.70 7.97 7.35
CA TYR A 98 -11.51 6.86 7.84
C TYR A 98 -11.00 6.25 9.16
N TYR A 99 -9.71 5.93 9.25
CA TYR A 99 -9.16 5.19 10.40
C TYR A 99 -8.72 6.09 11.55
N ARG A 100 -8.20 7.29 11.26
CA ARG A 100 -7.67 8.19 12.30
C ARG A 100 -8.70 9.21 12.74
N ARG A 101 -9.24 9.99 11.80
CA ARG A 101 -10.18 11.09 12.10
C ARG A 101 -11.64 10.63 12.20
N LYS A 102 -12.01 9.58 11.47
CA LYS A 102 -13.38 9.02 11.38
C LYS A 102 -14.42 10.03 10.90
N GLU A 103 -14.03 10.92 10.00
CA GLU A 103 -14.90 11.97 9.43
C GLU A 103 -15.77 11.44 8.27
N ILE A 104 -15.42 10.28 7.69
CA ILE A 104 -16.14 9.70 6.56
C ILE A 104 -16.88 8.42 6.94
N SER A 105 -18.07 8.23 6.35
CA SER A 105 -18.86 7.02 6.51
C SER A 105 -18.18 5.81 5.83
N ARG A 106 -18.57 4.61 6.28
CA ARG A 106 -18.09 3.36 5.66
C ARG A 106 -18.49 3.25 4.19
N GLU A 107 -19.69 3.72 3.84
CA GLU A 107 -20.19 3.70 2.46
C GLU A 107 -19.33 4.59 1.55
N LEU A 108 -18.99 5.80 2.01
CA LEU A 108 -18.10 6.71 1.29
C LEU A 108 -16.69 6.15 1.12
N TYR A 109 -16.16 5.51 2.16
CA TYR A 109 -14.86 4.84 2.10
C TYR A 109 -14.86 3.67 1.09
N GLU A 110 -15.87 2.79 1.12
CA GLU A 110 -15.98 1.68 0.17
C GLU A 110 -16.17 2.17 -1.27
N PHE A 111 -16.98 3.22 -1.46
CA PHE A 111 -17.11 3.92 -2.74
C PHE A 111 -15.76 4.44 -3.27
N CYS A 112 -14.95 5.07 -2.40
CA CYS A 112 -13.64 5.58 -2.80
C CYS A 112 -12.68 4.47 -3.27
N LEU A 113 -12.74 3.30 -2.63
CA LEU A 113 -11.95 2.14 -3.04
C LEU A 113 -12.46 1.52 -4.35
N ASP A 114 -13.77 1.52 -4.59
CA ASP A 114 -14.38 0.94 -5.78
C ASP A 114 -14.26 1.81 -7.04
N GLN A 115 -14.06 3.11 -6.85
CA GLN A 115 -13.71 4.07 -7.91
C GLN A 115 -12.19 4.23 -8.08
N SER A 116 -11.38 3.48 -7.32
CA SER A 116 -9.91 3.53 -7.37
C SER A 116 -9.31 4.90 -6.99
N TYR A 117 -9.98 5.69 -6.15
CA TYR A 117 -9.38 6.88 -5.54
C TYR A 117 -8.32 6.51 -4.49
N ALA A 118 -8.44 5.35 -3.86
CA ALA A 118 -7.42 4.80 -2.97
C ALA A 118 -7.05 3.36 -3.33
N ASP A 119 -5.79 2.99 -3.10
CA ASP A 119 -5.31 1.63 -3.32
C ASP A 119 -5.68 0.72 -2.14
N ARG A 120 -6.60 -0.21 -2.40
CA ARG A 120 -7.07 -1.22 -1.44
C ARG A 120 -5.94 -2.10 -0.91
N ASN A 121 -4.99 -2.48 -1.76
CA ASN A 121 -3.89 -3.36 -1.41
C ASN A 121 -2.87 -2.63 -0.54
N LEU A 122 -2.56 -1.37 -0.87
CA LEU A 122 -1.66 -0.55 -0.07
C LEU A 122 -2.22 -0.30 1.33
N ILE A 123 -3.50 0.07 1.43
CA ILE A 123 -4.18 0.25 2.73
C ILE A 123 -4.20 -1.05 3.54
N ALA A 124 -4.43 -2.20 2.89
CA ALA A 124 -4.38 -3.48 3.58
C ALA A 124 -3.00 -3.77 4.20
N LYS A 125 -1.92 -3.28 3.59
CA LYS A 125 -0.57 -3.37 4.16
C LYS A 125 -0.38 -2.41 5.33
N TRP A 126 -0.86 -1.17 5.26
CA TRP A 126 -0.73 -0.21 6.37
C TRP A 126 -1.40 -0.67 7.67
N LYS A 127 -2.42 -1.53 7.58
CA LYS A 127 -3.05 -2.15 8.76
C LYS A 127 -2.18 -3.21 9.45
N LYS A 128 -1.13 -3.71 8.79
CA LYS A 128 -0.24 -4.72 9.35
C LYS A 128 0.91 -4.03 10.11
N PRO A 129 1.27 -4.53 11.30
CA PRO A 129 2.39 -3.97 12.06
C PRO A 129 3.68 -4.04 11.24
N GLY A 130 4.50 -2.99 11.33
CA GLY A 130 5.75 -2.86 10.57
C GLY A 130 5.61 -2.35 9.13
N TYR A 131 4.38 -2.17 8.63
CA TYR A 131 4.10 -1.62 7.29
C TYR A 131 3.32 -0.31 7.31
N GLU A 132 3.11 0.31 8.47
CA GLU A 132 2.28 1.51 8.67
C GLU A 132 2.73 2.73 7.83
N ARG A 133 4.02 2.78 7.48
CA ARG A 133 4.65 3.85 6.68
C ARG A 133 5.13 3.37 5.31
N LEU A 134 4.60 2.25 4.81
CA LEU A 134 4.98 1.68 3.52
C LEU A 134 4.72 2.66 2.35
N CYS A 135 5.73 2.88 1.52
CA CYS A 135 5.69 3.83 0.40
C CYS A 135 4.90 3.34 -0.83
N CYS A 136 5.09 2.09 -1.27
CA CYS A 136 4.37 1.49 -2.38
C CYS A 136 4.47 -0.03 -2.35
N LEU A 137 3.63 -0.71 -3.14
CA LEU A 137 3.61 -2.18 -3.19
C LEU A 137 4.85 -2.77 -3.87
N ARG A 138 5.46 -2.06 -4.83
CA ARG A 138 6.67 -2.53 -5.53
C ARG A 138 7.84 -2.75 -4.57
N CYS A 139 7.96 -1.90 -3.54
CA CYS A 139 9.08 -1.97 -2.58
C CYS A 139 9.06 -3.22 -1.69
N ILE A 140 7.94 -3.94 -1.62
CA ILE A 140 7.82 -5.20 -0.85
C ILE A 140 7.64 -6.41 -1.75
N GLN A 141 7.53 -6.21 -3.05
CA GLN A 141 7.31 -7.28 -4.01
C GLN A 141 8.66 -7.91 -4.38
N THR A 142 8.87 -9.15 -3.95
CA THR A 142 10.14 -9.87 -4.20
C THR A 142 10.43 -10.06 -5.69
N ARG A 143 9.38 -10.23 -6.50
CA ARG A 143 9.49 -10.39 -7.97
C ARG A 143 10.02 -9.16 -8.71
N ASP A 144 9.91 -7.97 -8.11
CA ASP A 144 10.36 -6.72 -8.73
C ASP A 144 11.86 -6.45 -8.48
N HIS A 145 12.55 -7.35 -7.76
CA HIS A 145 13.96 -7.23 -7.38
C HIS A 145 14.76 -8.45 -7.86
N ASN A 146 16.00 -8.22 -8.29
CA ASN A 146 16.86 -9.27 -8.87
C ASN A 146 17.14 -10.45 -7.91
N PHE A 147 17.30 -10.18 -6.62
CA PHE A 147 17.64 -11.19 -5.61
C PHE A 147 16.42 -11.68 -4.83
N ALA A 148 15.20 -11.45 -5.33
CA ALA A 148 13.96 -11.81 -4.64
C ALA A 148 13.83 -11.26 -3.20
N THR A 149 14.47 -10.12 -2.92
CA THR A 149 14.44 -9.43 -1.62
C THR A 149 13.49 -8.23 -1.64
N THR A 150 13.39 -7.52 -0.50
CA THR A 150 12.69 -6.24 -0.41
C THR A 150 13.60 -5.07 -0.78
N CYS A 151 13.00 -3.94 -1.14
CA CYS A 151 13.75 -2.74 -1.47
C CYS A 151 14.56 -2.20 -0.27
N VAL A 152 15.70 -1.56 -0.54
CA VAL A 152 16.55 -0.89 0.47
C VAL A 152 15.79 0.11 1.34
N CYS A 153 14.72 0.73 0.81
CA CYS A 153 13.88 1.63 1.59
C CYS A 153 13.16 0.98 2.77
N ARG A 154 13.06 -0.35 2.82
CA ARG A 154 12.49 -1.09 3.94
C ARG A 154 13.48 -1.37 5.06
N VAL A 155 14.78 -1.14 4.83
CA VAL A 155 15.83 -1.34 5.83
C VAL A 155 15.82 -0.14 6.80
N PRO A 156 15.73 -0.34 8.13
CA PRO A 156 15.77 0.76 9.10
C PRO A 156 17.04 1.60 9.03
N LYS A 157 16.96 2.92 9.25
CA LYS A 157 18.09 3.87 9.13
C LYS A 157 19.31 3.46 9.94
N HIS A 158 19.10 2.96 11.15
CA HIS A 158 20.18 2.55 12.06
C HIS A 158 20.95 1.31 11.60
N LEU A 159 20.41 0.54 10.65
CA LEU A 159 21.06 -0.63 10.05
C LEU A 159 21.64 -0.33 8.65
N ARG A 160 21.51 0.92 8.17
CA ARG A 160 22.02 1.31 6.85
C ARG A 160 23.42 1.90 6.99
N GLU A 161 24.29 1.52 6.06
CA GLU A 161 25.60 2.14 5.88
C GLU A 161 25.46 3.58 5.37
N GLU A 162 24.53 3.82 4.45
CA GLU A 162 24.23 5.15 3.90
C GLU A 162 22.98 5.76 4.53
N GLN A 163 23.10 7.02 4.99
CA GLN A 163 22.02 7.73 5.69
C GLN A 163 20.94 8.24 4.73
N VAL A 164 21.33 8.68 3.54
CA VAL A 164 20.43 9.20 2.51
C VAL A 164 20.29 8.17 1.42
N ILE A 165 19.12 7.53 1.35
CA ILE A 165 18.78 6.59 0.29
C ILE A 165 17.69 7.18 -0.58
N GLU A 166 17.69 6.85 -1.86
CA GLU A 166 16.60 7.15 -2.78
C GLU A 166 16.16 5.87 -3.48
N CYS A 167 14.93 5.44 -3.17
CA CYS A 167 14.38 4.23 -3.77
C CYS A 167 14.23 4.38 -5.29
N VAL A 168 14.79 3.45 -6.05
CA VAL A 168 14.66 3.44 -7.52
C VAL A 168 13.19 3.39 -7.97
N HIS A 169 12.30 2.71 -7.25
CA HIS A 169 10.91 2.56 -7.67
C HIS A 169 10.02 3.79 -7.42
N CYS A 170 10.20 4.49 -6.30
CA CYS A 170 9.27 5.54 -5.87
C CYS A 170 9.94 6.79 -5.28
N GLY A 171 11.27 6.82 -5.20
CA GLY A 171 12.03 7.96 -4.67
C GLY A 171 11.88 8.19 -3.17
N CYS A 172 11.35 7.22 -2.40
CA CYS A 172 11.25 7.37 -0.95
C CYS A 172 12.62 7.22 -0.26
N ARG A 173 12.77 7.86 0.90
CA ARG A 173 14.01 7.94 1.70
C ARG A 173 14.05 7.02 2.92
N GLY A 174 13.21 5.99 2.90
CA GLY A 174 12.94 5.10 4.02
C GLY A 174 11.45 4.99 4.30
N CYS A 175 10.96 3.77 4.38
CA CYS A 175 9.56 3.44 4.66
C CYS A 175 9.44 2.33 5.72
N ALA A 176 10.52 2.03 6.44
CA ALA A 176 10.47 1.24 7.65
C ALA A 176 9.64 2.00 8.70
N SER A 177 8.78 1.30 9.44
CA SER A 177 7.88 1.97 10.39
C SER A 177 8.56 2.39 11.69
N GLY A 178 9.76 1.88 11.97
CA GLY A 178 10.59 2.24 13.14
C GLY A 178 11.67 3.31 12.88
N ASP A 179 11.58 4.01 11.75
CA ASP A 179 12.54 5.05 11.30
C ASP A 179 12.11 6.50 11.58
#